data_AF-A0A1B7MTL8-F1
#
_entry.id   AF-A0A1B7MTL8-F1
#
_cell.length_a   1.000
_cell.length_b   1.000
_cell.length_c   1.000
_cell.angle_alpha   90.00
_cell.angle_beta   90.00
_cell.angle_gamma   90.00
#
_symmetry.space_group_name_H-M   'P 1'
#
loop_
_entity.id
_entity.type
_entity.pdbx_description
1 polymer ?
#
loop_
_entity_poly.entity_id
_entity_poly.type
_entity_poly.pdbx_seq_one_letter_code
_entity_poly.pdbx_strand_id
1 'polypeptide(L)'
;MSTDIEYIYEIDLDRKIFHINGIPLFALECLLSDEVFLKHVSEDHYRNVACIPECPPEHMYKRPTPPVVEDSEFSTYRSLVCIGTDVALSDLLGISDVLSPCEHIRASLLETIIGQCMARTTRNSCITKHDVRRTAVATFYQFILVSDHNQLTDQEWSTASFMANLAFIPQIFDSPTWPWTRSNHQSSSRKEFTWIREDTVLCIATHLDDERCLFASISRLIDEILAQKDNPGDYFGVAFSISHCAIVKVVKYTHAATFGHTGALQFLPSFFADSPSTPGITALARLGYRVDPALFMRAMRVYRYQPKKRHTDDPPRKICSSAVLPPELWREIGFLLQLHDLFAFGLVSKLCHGVASMVLCYPHICGYRLIDVPKEQPRYLQSDCRFLHAVPFLTSRDGFPAIMIAGLGDWLNIIEIPSDFDDSSLTVCFSVRLDDNLIGTPDINIGWGISD
;
A
#
# COMPACT_ATOMS: atom_id res chain seq x y z
N MET A 1 -0.81 25.24 -34.10
CA MET A 1 0.28 24.26 -34.03
C MET A 1 0.58 24.06 -32.56
N SER A 2 0.18 22.90 -31.99
CA SER A 2 0.57 22.54 -30.62
C SER A 2 2.06 22.23 -30.64
N THR A 3 2.87 22.98 -29.92
CA THR A 3 4.26 22.61 -29.66
C THR A 3 4.25 21.52 -28.59
N ASP A 4 4.09 20.28 -29.02
CA ASP A 4 4.08 19.14 -28.11
C ASP A 4 5.49 18.92 -27.56
N ILE A 5 5.70 19.31 -26.29
CA ILE A 5 6.94 19.03 -25.57
C ILE A 5 7.00 17.52 -25.33
N GLU A 6 8.02 16.86 -25.87
CA GLU A 6 8.25 15.41 -25.74
C GLU A 6 9.01 15.03 -24.47
N TYR A 7 10.09 15.75 -24.21
CA TYR A 7 10.98 15.53 -23.09
C TYR A 7 11.32 16.85 -22.43
N ILE A 8 11.40 16.84 -21.10
CA ILE A 8 12.03 17.88 -20.30
C ILE A 8 13.40 17.33 -19.88
N TYR A 9 14.47 18.01 -20.29
CA TYR A 9 15.84 17.64 -19.94
C TYR A 9 16.30 18.50 -18.76
N GLU A 10 16.85 17.85 -17.73
CA GLU A 10 17.35 18.52 -16.53
C GLU A 10 18.76 17.99 -16.21
N ILE A 11 19.64 18.90 -15.76
CA ILE A 11 21.03 18.59 -15.42
C ILE A 11 21.24 18.89 -13.94
N ASP A 12 21.54 17.86 -13.16
CA ASP A 12 21.93 17.98 -11.76
C ASP A 12 23.46 17.97 -11.67
N LEU A 13 24.05 19.16 -11.51
CA LEU A 13 25.51 19.32 -11.42
C LEU A 13 26.08 18.88 -10.08
N ASP A 14 25.28 18.86 -9.02
CA ASP A 14 25.74 18.49 -7.68
C ASP A 14 25.92 16.97 -7.58
N ARG A 15 24.96 16.21 -8.12
CA ARG A 15 25.01 14.74 -8.17
C ARG A 15 25.63 14.19 -9.45
N LYS A 16 25.89 15.07 -10.42
CA LYS A 16 26.38 14.74 -11.76
C LYS A 16 25.45 13.78 -12.51
N ILE A 17 24.15 14.09 -12.53
CA ILE A 17 23.10 13.26 -13.15
C ILE A 17 22.40 14.02 -14.27
N PHE A 18 22.12 13.31 -15.36
CA PHE A 18 21.23 13.77 -16.42
C PHE A 18 19.85 13.15 -16.26
N HIS A 19 18.85 14.01 -16.16
CA HIS A 19 17.46 13.62 -15.98
C HIS A 19 16.65 13.83 -17.26
N ILE A 20 15.68 12.93 -17.50
CA ILE A 20 14.62 13.14 -18.48
C ILE A 20 13.28 13.04 -17.78
N ASN A 21 12.46 14.06 -17.88
CA ASN A 21 11.16 14.18 -17.21
C ASN A 21 11.25 13.98 -15.68
N GLY A 22 12.37 14.42 -15.06
CA GLY A 22 12.66 14.24 -13.64
C GLY A 22 13.26 12.88 -13.27
N ILE A 23 13.36 11.94 -14.21
CA ILE A 23 13.90 10.59 -13.97
C ILE A 23 15.42 10.58 -14.22
N PRO A 24 16.25 10.16 -13.24
CA PRO A 24 17.70 10.06 -13.39
C PRO A 24 18.05 8.89 -14.32
N LEU A 25 18.68 9.17 -15.46
CA LEU A 25 18.97 8.14 -16.48
C LEU A 25 20.45 7.93 -16.70
N PHE A 26 21.21 9.02 -16.85
CA PHE A 26 22.61 8.94 -17.25
C PHE A 26 23.52 9.65 -16.26
N ALA A 27 24.72 9.11 -16.08
CA ALA A 27 25.80 9.80 -15.37
C ALA A 27 26.40 10.90 -16.27
N LEU A 28 26.52 12.14 -15.76
CA LEU A 28 27.07 13.26 -16.54
C LEU A 28 28.52 13.03 -16.97
N GLU A 29 29.29 12.27 -16.19
CA GLU A 29 30.69 11.98 -16.46
C GLU A 29 30.87 11.05 -17.67
N CYS A 30 29.83 10.30 -18.03
CA CYS A 30 29.84 9.32 -19.11
C CYS A 30 28.62 9.51 -20.01
N LEU A 31 28.32 10.75 -20.42
CA LEU A 31 27.23 10.99 -21.36
C LEU A 31 27.52 10.38 -22.73
N LEU A 32 26.47 9.79 -23.33
CA LEU A 32 26.47 9.35 -24.72
C LEU A 32 26.54 10.56 -25.66
N SER A 33 27.07 10.36 -26.87
CA SER A 33 26.99 11.38 -27.92
C SER A 33 25.54 11.61 -28.34
N ASP A 34 25.24 12.81 -28.84
CA ASP A 34 23.89 13.23 -29.25
C ASP A 34 23.19 12.23 -30.20
N GLU A 35 23.96 11.62 -31.11
CA GLU A 35 23.46 10.64 -32.09
C GLU A 35 23.09 9.27 -31.49
N VAL A 36 23.61 8.96 -30.30
CA VAL A 36 23.48 7.65 -29.64
C VAL A 36 22.60 7.74 -28.40
N PHE A 37 22.53 8.91 -27.76
CA PHE A 37 21.73 9.19 -26.58
C PHE A 37 20.26 8.79 -26.77
N LEU A 38 19.59 9.30 -27.81
CA LEU A 38 18.17 9.00 -28.05
C LEU A 38 17.90 7.54 -28.37
N LYS A 39 18.90 6.78 -28.84
CA LYS A 39 18.76 5.34 -29.11
C LYS A 39 18.64 4.53 -27.82
N HIS A 40 19.10 5.08 -26.69
CA HIS A 40 19.07 4.42 -25.39
C HIS A 40 17.92 4.89 -24.50
N VAL A 41 17.10 5.82 -24.97
CA VAL A 41 15.90 6.29 -24.27
C VAL A 41 14.71 5.50 -24.78
N SER A 42 14.04 4.78 -23.88
CA SER A 42 12.82 4.03 -24.19
C SER A 42 11.75 4.27 -23.13
N GLU A 43 10.69 3.48 -23.20
CA GLU A 43 9.70 3.38 -22.14
C GLU A 43 9.89 2.07 -21.37
N ASP A 44 9.67 2.11 -20.05
CA ASP A 44 9.57 0.92 -19.20
C ASP A 44 8.18 0.26 -19.30
N HIS A 45 7.93 -0.81 -18.55
CA HIS A 45 6.63 -1.49 -18.58
C HIS A 45 5.49 -0.67 -17.96
N TYR A 46 5.82 0.38 -17.23
CA TYR A 46 4.90 1.37 -16.66
C TYR A 46 4.77 2.63 -17.53
N ARG A 47 5.37 2.62 -18.73
CA ARG A 47 5.41 3.72 -19.71
C ARG A 47 6.17 4.96 -19.26
N ASN A 48 7.00 4.86 -18.22
CA ASN A 48 7.91 5.95 -17.85
C ASN A 48 9.12 5.96 -18.77
N VAL A 49 9.78 7.11 -18.87
CA VAL A 49 11.05 7.20 -19.58
C VAL A 49 12.11 6.39 -18.83
N ALA A 50 12.80 5.50 -19.54
CA ALA A 50 13.80 4.63 -18.98
C ALA A 50 14.97 4.42 -19.95
N CYS A 51 16.08 3.87 -19.45
CA CYS A 51 17.17 3.39 -20.31
C CYS A 51 16.81 2.02 -20.87
N ILE A 52 17.11 1.76 -22.14
CA ILE A 52 16.99 0.40 -22.69
C ILE A 52 17.92 -0.56 -21.91
N PRO A 53 17.53 -1.84 -21.75
CA PRO A 53 18.37 -2.84 -21.06
C PRO A 53 19.78 -3.00 -21.64
N GLU A 54 19.96 -2.70 -22.93
CA GLU A 54 21.25 -2.78 -23.62
C GLU A 54 22.17 -1.57 -23.36
N CYS A 55 21.70 -0.55 -22.63
CA CYS A 55 22.51 0.62 -22.29
C CYS A 55 23.73 0.21 -21.45
N PRO A 56 24.96 0.55 -21.87
CA PRO A 56 26.14 0.17 -21.10
C PRO A 56 26.10 0.75 -19.67
N PRO A 57 26.40 -0.06 -18.63
CA PRO A 57 26.30 0.35 -17.23
C PRO A 57 27.15 1.56 -16.82
N GLU A 58 28.19 1.89 -17.58
CA GLU A 58 29.01 3.09 -17.40
C GLU A 58 28.28 4.38 -17.74
N HIS A 59 27.33 4.34 -18.69
CA HIS A 59 26.52 5.49 -19.07
C HIS A 59 25.31 5.65 -18.15
N MET A 60 24.79 4.53 -17.64
CA MET A 60 23.65 4.54 -16.73
C MET A 60 24.00 5.20 -15.39
N TYR A 61 23.02 5.92 -14.87
CA TYR A 61 23.08 6.41 -13.51
C TYR A 61 23.26 5.25 -12.51
N LYS A 62 24.16 5.44 -11.54
CA LYS A 62 24.43 4.47 -10.46
C LYS A 62 23.93 5.03 -9.13
N ARG A 63 23.19 4.21 -8.41
CA ARG A 63 22.73 4.51 -7.05
C ARG A 63 23.92 4.91 -6.15
N PRO A 64 23.78 5.90 -5.24
CA PRO A 64 24.81 6.23 -4.27
C PRO A 64 25.24 5.00 -3.48
N THR A 65 26.49 5.05 -3.03
CA THR A 65 26.99 4.06 -2.09
C THR A 65 26.17 4.14 -0.80
N PRO A 66 25.81 2.99 -0.19
CA PRO A 66 25.15 2.98 1.12
C PRO A 66 25.96 3.79 2.16
N PRO A 67 25.28 4.35 3.18
CA PRO A 67 25.95 5.09 4.24
C PRO A 67 26.86 4.17 5.05
N VAL A 68 27.93 4.75 5.62
CA VAL A 68 28.81 4.01 6.54
C VAL A 68 28.08 3.86 7.88
N VAL A 69 27.68 2.62 8.20
CA VAL A 69 27.01 2.27 9.45
C VAL A 69 28.06 1.90 10.51
N GLU A 70 28.06 2.58 11.66
CA GLU A 70 28.99 2.28 12.76
C GLU A 70 28.67 0.97 13.47
N ASP A 71 29.69 0.33 14.07
CA ASP A 71 29.52 -0.94 14.79
C ASP A 71 28.63 -0.83 16.05
N SER A 72 28.48 0.39 16.57
CA SER A 72 27.62 0.73 17.70
C SER A 72 26.12 0.61 17.35
N GLU A 73 25.75 0.82 16.09
CA GLU A 73 24.35 0.89 15.64
C GLU A 73 23.63 -0.46 15.61
N PHE A 74 24.37 -1.57 15.61
CA PHE A 74 23.80 -2.93 15.73
C PHE A 74 24.17 -3.61 17.06
N SER A 75 24.48 -2.82 18.09
CA SER A 75 24.81 -3.34 19.42
C SER A 75 23.66 -4.14 20.05
N THR A 76 22.42 -3.67 19.94
CA THR A 76 21.23 -4.40 20.42
C THR A 76 20.98 -5.67 19.63
N TYR A 77 21.13 -5.61 18.31
CA TYR A 77 21.06 -6.80 17.45
C TYR A 77 22.02 -7.91 17.91
N ARG A 78 23.27 -7.54 18.29
CA ARG A 78 24.29 -8.49 18.76
C ARG A 78 24.08 -8.95 20.21
N SER A 79 23.42 -8.15 21.05
CA SER A 79 23.28 -8.45 22.49
C SER A 79 22.10 -9.37 22.79
N LEU A 80 21.08 -9.39 21.92
CA LEU A 80 19.89 -10.22 22.08
C LEU A 80 20.01 -11.56 21.37
N VAL A 81 19.23 -12.53 21.83
CA VAL A 81 19.16 -13.85 21.21
C VAL A 81 18.33 -13.76 19.92
N CYS A 82 19.02 -13.87 18.79
CA CYS A 82 18.40 -14.02 17.48
C CYS A 82 17.99 -15.49 17.29
N ILE A 83 16.69 -15.75 17.12
CA ILE A 83 16.11 -17.07 16.86
C ILE A 83 16.28 -17.46 15.37
N GLY A 84 16.43 -16.46 14.49
CA GLY A 84 16.71 -16.71 13.08
C GLY A 84 16.95 -15.43 12.28
N THR A 85 17.89 -15.52 11.36
CA THR A 85 18.24 -14.51 10.36
C THR A 85 17.72 -14.96 9.01
N ASP A 86 17.07 -14.05 8.26
CA ASP A 86 16.47 -14.37 6.96
C ASP A 86 15.45 -15.51 7.04
N VAL A 87 14.59 -15.44 8.05
CA VAL A 87 13.53 -16.43 8.29
C VAL A 87 12.43 -16.23 7.26
N ALA A 88 11.87 -17.33 6.75
CA ALA A 88 10.70 -17.29 5.91
C ALA A 88 9.55 -16.55 6.61
N LEU A 89 8.79 -15.75 5.85
CA LEU A 89 7.72 -14.92 6.42
C LEU A 89 6.67 -15.76 7.17
N SER A 90 6.34 -16.93 6.64
CA SER A 90 5.42 -17.90 7.22
C SER A 90 5.86 -18.35 8.61
N ASP A 91 7.12 -18.76 8.74
CA ASP A 91 7.74 -19.15 10.01
C ASP A 91 7.79 -17.98 10.99
N LEU A 92 8.17 -16.80 10.51
CA LEU A 92 8.26 -15.59 11.34
C LEU A 92 6.90 -15.19 11.92
N LEU A 93 5.85 -15.22 11.09
CA LEU A 93 4.50 -14.80 11.49
C LEU A 93 3.67 -15.94 12.10
N GLY A 94 4.10 -17.20 11.98
CA GLY A 94 3.34 -18.38 12.39
C GLY A 94 2.11 -18.64 11.51
N ILE A 95 2.24 -18.47 10.20
CA ILE A 95 1.16 -18.57 9.22
C ILE A 95 1.51 -19.53 8.07
N SER A 96 0.52 -19.98 7.31
CA SER A 96 0.69 -20.85 6.14
C SER A 96 1.56 -20.19 5.05
N ASP A 97 2.37 -20.95 4.31
CA ASP A 97 3.05 -20.43 3.11
C ASP A 97 2.07 -20.01 2.01
N VAL A 98 0.94 -20.72 1.91
CA VAL A 98 -0.12 -20.43 0.94
C VAL A 98 -0.97 -19.28 1.46
N LEU A 99 -1.19 -18.28 0.61
CA LEU A 99 -2.11 -17.17 0.88
C LEU A 99 -3.53 -17.68 1.01
N SER A 100 -4.21 -17.30 2.09
CA SER A 100 -5.66 -17.39 2.15
C SER A 100 -6.30 -16.48 1.09
N PRO A 101 -7.57 -16.74 0.69
CA PRO A 101 -8.25 -15.89 -0.29
C PRO A 101 -8.26 -14.41 0.10
N CYS A 102 -8.46 -14.08 1.38
CA CYS A 102 -8.47 -12.69 1.84
C CYS A 102 -7.08 -12.04 1.78
N GLU A 103 -6.02 -12.76 2.16
CA GLU A 103 -4.65 -12.27 2.00
C GLU A 103 -4.32 -12.03 0.52
N HIS A 104 -4.73 -12.92 -0.38
CA HIS A 104 -4.51 -12.78 -1.81
C HIS A 104 -5.21 -11.55 -2.40
N ILE A 105 -6.46 -11.28 -1.99
CA ILE A 105 -7.20 -10.08 -2.40
C ILE A 105 -6.49 -8.80 -1.94
N ARG A 106 -6.06 -8.75 -0.67
CA ARG A 106 -5.35 -7.59 -0.12
C ARG A 106 -4.02 -7.35 -0.82
N ALA A 107 -3.24 -8.41 -1.04
CA ALA A 107 -1.97 -8.34 -1.75
C ALA A 107 -2.20 -7.82 -3.18
N SER A 108 -3.13 -8.42 -3.92
CA SER A 108 -3.46 -8.03 -5.30
C SER A 108 -3.94 -6.58 -5.40
N LEU A 109 -4.72 -6.10 -4.42
CA LEU A 109 -5.14 -4.70 -4.37
C LEU A 109 -3.94 -3.77 -4.13
N LEU A 110 -3.05 -4.10 -3.20
CA LEU A 110 -1.84 -3.32 -2.95
C LEU A 110 -0.92 -3.29 -4.16
N GLU A 111 -0.69 -4.43 -4.82
CA GLU A 111 0.05 -4.53 -6.07
C GLU A 111 -0.56 -3.61 -7.14
N THR A 112 -1.88 -3.59 -7.26
CA THR A 112 -2.58 -2.73 -8.22
C THR A 112 -2.40 -1.25 -7.90
N ILE A 113 -2.56 -0.87 -6.62
CA ILE A 113 -2.37 0.52 -6.18
C ILE A 113 -0.93 0.96 -6.47
N ILE A 114 0.06 0.15 -6.11
CA ILE A 114 1.48 0.44 -6.33
C ILE A 114 1.80 0.53 -7.82
N GLY A 115 1.31 -0.41 -8.63
CA GLY A 115 1.46 -0.37 -10.08
C GLY A 115 0.86 0.89 -10.71
N GLN A 116 -0.27 1.37 -10.17
CA GLN A 116 -0.86 2.66 -10.58
C GLN A 116 -0.02 3.87 -10.14
N CYS A 117 0.64 3.81 -8.97
CA CYS A 117 1.60 4.84 -8.56
C CYS A 117 2.81 4.91 -9.52
N MET A 118 3.21 3.77 -10.08
CA MET A 118 4.35 3.67 -10.99
C MET A 118 4.01 4.01 -12.44
N ALA A 119 2.74 3.91 -12.84
CA ALA A 119 2.31 4.10 -14.23
C ALA A 119 2.28 5.58 -14.66
N ARG A 120 2.83 5.88 -15.84
CA ARG A 120 2.71 7.19 -16.48
C ARG A 120 1.28 7.45 -16.97
N THR A 121 0.71 8.60 -16.62
CA THR A 121 -0.59 9.04 -17.17
C THR A 121 -0.46 9.36 -18.67
N THR A 122 -1.33 8.81 -19.51
CA THR A 122 -1.28 9.07 -20.96
C THR A 122 -1.62 10.53 -21.30
N ARG A 123 -0.80 11.11 -22.19
CA ARG A 123 -0.77 12.48 -22.72
C ARG A 123 -2.09 13.19 -23.09
N ASN A 124 -3.19 12.45 -23.23
CA ASN A 124 -4.47 13.01 -23.73
C ASN A 124 -5.40 13.57 -22.65
N SER A 125 -5.08 13.37 -21.38
CA SER A 125 -5.75 14.14 -20.32
C SER A 125 -5.13 15.52 -20.28
N CYS A 126 -5.93 16.56 -20.53
CA CYS A 126 -5.53 17.96 -20.36
C CYS A 126 -4.59 18.10 -19.16
N ILE A 127 -3.40 18.63 -19.40
CA ILE A 127 -2.41 18.99 -18.37
C ILE A 127 -3.06 20.03 -17.46
N THR A 128 -3.84 19.58 -16.49
CA THR A 128 -4.16 20.38 -15.32
C THR A 128 -2.88 20.43 -14.50
N LYS A 129 -2.62 21.55 -13.84
CA LYS A 129 -1.35 21.89 -13.16
C LYS A 129 -0.95 20.95 -12.00
N HIS A 130 -1.63 19.83 -11.80
CA HIS A 130 -1.46 18.90 -10.69
C HIS A 130 -1.40 17.44 -11.18
N ASP A 131 -0.48 17.09 -12.07
CA ASP A 131 -0.26 15.69 -12.46
C ASP A 131 0.50 14.95 -11.35
N VAL A 132 -0.25 14.52 -10.33
CA VAL A 132 0.25 13.87 -9.11
C VAL A 132 1.10 12.63 -9.41
N ARG A 133 0.78 11.89 -10.47
CA ARG A 133 1.51 10.66 -10.82
C ARG A 133 2.91 10.95 -11.34
N ARG A 134 3.10 12.05 -12.08
CA ARG A 134 4.43 12.51 -12.48
C ARG A 134 5.29 12.81 -11.25
N THR A 135 4.69 13.38 -10.20
CA THR A 135 5.36 13.64 -8.93
C THR A 135 5.71 12.34 -8.21
N ALA A 136 4.84 11.33 -8.20
CA ALA A 136 5.10 10.07 -7.49
C ALA A 136 6.30 9.30 -8.06
N VAL A 137 6.34 9.09 -9.39
CA VAL A 137 7.45 8.39 -10.04
C VAL A 137 8.77 9.14 -9.85
N ALA A 138 8.77 10.45 -10.08
CA ALA A 138 9.95 11.28 -9.83
C ALA A 138 10.40 11.17 -8.36
N THR A 139 9.46 11.19 -7.40
CA THR A 139 9.75 11.03 -5.97
C THR A 139 10.34 9.65 -5.65
N PHE A 140 9.88 8.57 -6.28
CA PHE A 140 10.47 7.24 -6.10
C PHE A 140 11.93 7.22 -6.54
N TYR A 141 12.23 7.83 -7.69
CA TYR A 141 13.60 7.97 -8.15
C TYR A 141 14.43 8.85 -7.22
N GLN A 142 13.91 10.01 -6.78
CA GLN A 142 14.61 10.89 -5.84
C GLN A 142 14.92 10.18 -4.52
N PHE A 143 14.00 9.39 -3.98
CA PHE A 143 14.24 8.56 -2.80
C PHE A 143 15.42 7.60 -2.99
N ILE A 144 15.56 7.00 -4.18
CA ILE A 144 16.70 6.12 -4.52
C ILE A 144 18.03 6.88 -4.57
N LEU A 145 18.00 8.19 -4.84
CA LEU A 145 19.20 9.06 -4.84
C LEU A 145 19.67 9.43 -3.42
N VAL A 146 18.87 9.16 -2.38
CA VAL A 146 19.19 9.57 -1.01
C VAL A 146 20.07 8.54 -0.33
N SER A 147 21.27 8.95 0.09
CA SER A 147 22.26 8.06 0.73
C SER A 147 21.79 7.66 2.14
N ASP A 148 21.49 8.64 2.98
CA ASP A 148 21.09 8.43 4.37
C ASP A 148 19.65 8.85 4.59
N HIS A 149 18.91 8.10 5.41
CA HIS A 149 17.52 8.42 5.71
C HIS A 149 17.36 9.86 6.21
N ASN A 150 18.25 10.44 7.02
CA ASN A 150 18.13 11.82 7.50
C ASN A 150 18.10 12.87 6.38
N GLN A 151 18.62 12.55 5.20
CA GLN A 151 18.61 13.44 4.02
C GLN A 151 17.28 13.42 3.25
N LEU A 152 16.35 12.54 3.61
CA LEU A 152 15.02 12.52 3.02
C LEU A 152 14.30 13.86 3.28
N THR A 153 13.76 14.43 2.22
CA THR A 153 12.82 15.56 2.29
C THR A 153 11.51 15.12 2.94
N ASP A 154 10.71 16.08 3.39
CA ASP A 154 9.38 15.80 3.96
C ASP A 154 8.46 15.07 2.96
N GLN A 155 8.63 15.38 1.67
CA GLN A 155 7.92 14.76 0.56
C GLN A 155 8.29 13.28 0.40
N GLU A 156 9.59 12.97 0.34
CA GLU A 156 10.08 11.59 0.23
C GLU A 156 9.74 10.77 1.48
N TRP A 157 9.92 11.37 2.67
CA TRP A 157 9.61 10.75 3.94
C TRP A 157 8.15 10.34 4.05
N SER A 158 7.27 11.31 3.82
CA SER A 158 5.86 11.02 3.89
C SER A 158 5.52 9.99 2.80
N THR A 159 6.15 9.99 1.60
CA THR A 159 5.80 9.09 0.47
C THR A 159 6.08 7.66 0.85
N ALA A 160 7.26 7.41 1.42
CA ALA A 160 7.59 6.11 1.97
C ALA A 160 6.64 5.71 3.11
N SER A 161 6.31 6.65 4.00
CA SER A 161 5.37 6.40 5.11
C SER A 161 3.97 6.02 4.59
N PHE A 162 3.45 6.73 3.60
CA PHE A 162 2.17 6.44 2.96
C PHE A 162 2.18 5.06 2.32
N MET A 163 3.19 4.75 1.51
CA MET A 163 3.32 3.47 0.81
C MET A 163 3.40 2.29 1.79
N ALA A 164 4.16 2.43 2.88
CA ALA A 164 4.20 1.43 3.94
C ALA A 164 2.84 1.28 4.64
N ASN A 165 2.17 2.41 4.92
CA ASN A 165 0.90 2.43 5.66
C ASN A 165 -0.28 1.85 4.88
N LEU A 166 -0.24 1.83 3.54
CA LEU A 166 -1.30 1.25 2.70
C LEU A 166 -1.70 -0.17 3.12
N ALA A 167 -0.75 -0.95 3.64
CA ALA A 167 -1.01 -2.32 4.09
C ALA A 167 -1.76 -2.42 5.43
N PHE A 168 -1.69 -1.38 6.27
CA PHE A 168 -2.17 -1.38 7.66
C PHE A 168 -3.44 -0.54 7.87
N ILE A 169 -3.74 0.36 6.92
CA ILE A 169 -4.99 1.10 6.94
C ILE A 169 -6.18 0.18 6.57
N PRO A 170 -7.37 0.43 7.14
CA PRO A 170 -8.60 -0.16 6.62
C PRO A 170 -8.75 0.22 5.14
N GLN A 171 -8.79 -0.77 4.25
CA GLN A 171 -8.89 -0.57 2.81
C GLN A 171 -10.34 -0.31 2.41
N ILE A 172 -10.89 0.82 2.85
CA ILE A 172 -12.27 1.24 2.61
C ILE A 172 -12.22 2.47 1.71
N PHE A 173 -12.88 2.44 0.55
CA PHE A 173 -12.79 3.45 -0.49
C PHE A 173 -14.19 3.79 -1.03
N ASP A 174 -15.10 4.21 -0.13
CA ASP A 174 -16.54 4.27 -0.40
C ASP A 174 -17.13 5.67 -0.63
N SER A 175 -16.34 6.75 -0.49
CA SER A 175 -16.86 8.13 -0.56
C SER A 175 -16.13 8.96 -1.62
N PRO A 176 -16.82 9.55 -2.62
CA PRO A 176 -16.23 10.53 -3.55
C PRO A 176 -15.89 11.84 -2.84
N THR A 177 -16.65 12.17 -1.80
CA THR A 177 -16.28 13.18 -0.82
C THR A 177 -15.49 12.50 0.28
N TRP A 178 -14.35 11.85 0.01
CA TRP A 178 -13.45 11.41 1.07
C TRP A 178 -12.83 12.66 1.67
N PRO A 179 -13.40 13.24 2.73
CA PRO A 179 -12.96 14.52 3.17
C PRO A 179 -11.74 14.18 4.03
N TRP A 180 -10.58 14.61 3.60
CA TRP A 180 -9.55 15.16 4.47
C TRP A 180 -9.42 14.48 5.85
N THR A 181 -8.44 13.59 5.99
CA THR A 181 -7.67 13.51 7.23
C THR A 181 -6.74 14.72 7.40
N ARG A 182 -7.05 15.92 6.84
CA ARG A 182 -6.47 17.18 7.34
C ARG A 182 -6.66 17.33 8.85
N SER A 183 -7.64 16.66 9.45
CA SER A 183 -7.96 16.80 10.87
C SER A 183 -6.93 16.21 11.84
N ASN A 184 -5.81 15.64 11.37
CA ASN A 184 -4.63 15.36 12.20
C ASN A 184 -3.31 15.61 11.45
N HIS A 185 -3.26 16.55 10.49
CA HIS A 185 -1.97 17.21 10.17
C HIS A 185 -1.58 18.12 11.32
N GLN A 186 -1.44 17.55 12.51
CA GLN A 186 -0.38 18.01 13.35
C GLN A 186 0.86 17.76 12.50
N SER A 187 1.60 18.82 12.19
CA SER A 187 2.97 18.79 11.69
C SER A 187 3.80 17.98 12.69
N SER A 188 3.57 16.67 12.71
CA SER A 188 4.23 15.76 13.61
C SER A 188 5.63 15.77 13.08
N SER A 189 6.48 16.51 13.79
CA SER A 189 7.92 16.51 13.64
C SER A 189 8.34 15.14 13.17
N ARG A 190 8.98 15.06 12.01
CA ARG A 190 9.45 13.83 11.38
C ARG A 190 9.92 12.85 12.46
N LYS A 191 9.16 11.77 12.65
CA LYS A 191 9.45 10.76 13.67
C LYS A 191 10.07 9.58 12.97
N GLU A 192 11.28 9.22 13.36
CA GLU A 192 11.95 8.02 12.85
C GLU A 192 11.08 6.77 12.98
N PHE A 193 10.37 6.64 14.10
CA PHE A 193 9.46 5.55 14.40
C PHE A 193 8.00 5.99 14.46
N THR A 194 7.14 5.22 13.80
CA THR A 194 5.69 5.41 13.83
C THR A 194 5.00 4.13 14.23
N TRP A 195 4.30 4.14 15.37
CA TRP A 195 3.44 3.04 15.80
C TRP A 195 2.15 3.04 14.99
N ILE A 196 2.09 2.17 13.99
CA ILE A 196 0.98 2.03 13.04
C ILE A 196 -0.14 1.12 13.57
N ARG A 197 0.21 0.24 14.51
CA ARG A 197 -0.68 -0.61 15.31
C ARG A 197 -0.19 -0.64 16.76
N GLU A 198 -0.97 -1.21 17.66
CA GLU A 198 -0.54 -1.39 19.06
C GLU A 198 0.68 -2.32 19.17
N ASP A 199 0.81 -3.26 18.25
CA ASP A 199 1.86 -4.29 18.20
C ASP A 199 2.87 -4.08 17.06
N THR A 200 2.72 -3.04 16.23
CA THR A 200 3.54 -2.86 15.04
C THR A 200 4.09 -1.44 14.93
N VAL A 201 5.41 -1.34 14.81
CA VAL A 201 6.14 -0.09 14.58
C VAL A 201 6.78 -0.07 13.19
N LEU A 202 6.74 1.09 12.55
CA LEU A 202 7.33 1.36 11.24
C LEU A 202 8.55 2.27 11.40
N CYS A 203 9.64 1.94 10.74
CA CYS A 203 10.84 2.75 10.59
C CYS A 203 11.12 2.98 9.10
N ILE A 204 11.28 4.25 8.69
CA ILE A 204 11.67 4.58 7.32
C ILE A 204 13.20 4.59 7.22
N ALA A 205 13.72 3.81 6.26
CA ALA A 205 15.14 3.58 6.05
C ALA A 205 15.52 3.73 4.56
N THR A 206 16.82 3.76 4.30
CA THR A 206 17.40 3.68 2.95
C THR A 206 18.30 2.43 2.87
N HIS A 207 18.61 1.98 1.66
CA HIS A 207 19.60 0.92 1.41
C HIS A 207 19.40 -0.38 2.21
N LEU A 208 18.16 -0.84 2.42
CA LEU A 208 17.93 -2.10 3.14
C LEU A 208 18.50 -3.34 2.43
N ASP A 209 18.83 -3.22 1.15
CA ASP A 209 19.59 -4.21 0.38
C ASP A 209 21.07 -4.33 0.79
N ASP A 210 21.60 -3.35 1.53
CA ASP A 210 22.90 -3.44 2.21
C ASP A 210 22.72 -4.08 3.61
N GLU A 211 23.52 -5.11 3.87
CA GLU A 211 23.41 -5.93 5.09
C GLU A 211 23.63 -5.10 6.38
N ARG A 212 24.56 -4.14 6.37
CA ARG A 212 24.83 -3.32 7.56
C ARG A 212 23.68 -2.34 7.81
N CYS A 213 23.14 -1.73 6.75
CA CYS A 213 21.98 -0.84 6.82
C CYS A 213 20.73 -1.59 7.31
N LEU A 214 20.54 -2.83 6.85
CA LEU A 214 19.47 -3.72 7.32
C LEU A 214 19.61 -4.01 8.82
N PHE A 215 20.78 -4.46 9.28
CA PHE A 215 21.01 -4.79 10.69
C PHE A 215 20.88 -3.59 11.62
N ALA A 216 21.38 -2.41 11.21
CA ALA A 216 21.18 -1.19 11.99
C ALA A 216 19.69 -0.81 12.09
N SER A 217 18.94 -0.93 10.99
CA SER A 217 17.49 -0.67 11.00
C SER A 217 16.73 -1.66 11.89
N ILE A 218 17.10 -2.95 11.88
CA ILE A 218 16.53 -3.96 12.78
C ILE A 218 16.89 -3.66 14.23
N SER A 219 18.15 -3.34 14.54
CA SER A 219 18.60 -3.01 15.89
C SER A 219 17.79 -1.86 16.48
N ARG A 220 17.62 -0.78 15.71
CA ARG A 220 16.84 0.40 16.07
C ARG A 220 15.36 0.08 16.30
N LEU A 221 14.75 -0.75 15.46
CA LEU A 221 13.38 -1.23 15.68
C LEU A 221 13.23 -2.05 16.95
N ILE A 222 14.22 -2.90 17.27
CA ILE A 222 14.21 -3.66 18.51
C ILE A 222 14.31 -2.72 19.72
N ASP A 223 15.21 -1.73 19.68
CA ASP A 223 15.33 -0.73 20.74
C ASP A 223 14.01 0.00 21.00
N GLU A 224 13.32 0.45 19.95
CA GLU A 224 12.01 1.12 20.05
C GLU A 224 10.93 0.19 20.65
N ILE A 225 10.89 -1.08 20.25
CA ILE A 225 9.95 -2.07 20.80
C ILE A 225 10.25 -2.37 22.28
N LEU A 226 11.52 -2.45 22.65
CA LEU A 226 11.94 -2.70 24.02
C LEU A 226 11.64 -1.49 24.92
N ALA A 227 11.76 -0.27 24.40
CA ALA A 227 11.40 0.97 25.10
C ALA A 227 9.89 1.10 25.37
N GLN A 228 9.04 0.42 24.61
CA GLN A 228 7.61 0.36 24.88
C GLN A 228 7.31 -0.35 26.21
N LYS A 229 6.33 0.13 26.98
CA LYS A 229 5.99 -0.33 28.34
C LYS A 229 5.94 -1.87 28.49
N ASP A 230 6.21 -2.36 29.71
CA ASP A 230 6.45 -3.76 30.13
C ASP A 230 5.28 -4.76 29.95
N ASN A 231 4.66 -4.79 28.77
CA ASN A 231 3.70 -5.81 28.40
C ASN A 231 4.44 -6.95 27.69
N PRO A 232 4.45 -8.18 28.24
CA PRO A 232 4.93 -9.33 27.50
C PRO A 232 4.02 -9.58 26.29
N GLY A 233 4.61 -10.02 25.17
CA GLY A 233 3.86 -10.23 23.94
C GLY A 233 4.73 -10.28 22.69
N ASP A 234 4.05 -10.51 21.56
CA ASP A 234 4.63 -10.50 20.23
C ASP A 234 4.50 -9.09 19.63
N TYR A 235 5.63 -8.51 19.26
CA TYR A 235 5.72 -7.21 18.62
C TYR A 235 6.39 -7.33 17.26
N PHE A 236 6.03 -6.42 16.36
CA PHE A 236 6.53 -6.39 14.98
C PHE A 236 7.15 -5.05 14.67
N GLY A 237 8.30 -5.08 14.02
CA GLY A 237 8.93 -3.91 13.41
C GLY A 237 8.95 -4.07 11.90
N VAL A 238 8.72 -2.97 11.19
CA VAL A 238 8.85 -2.89 9.74
C VAL A 238 9.94 -1.88 9.42
N ALA A 239 11.08 -2.36 8.92
CA ALA A 239 12.06 -1.48 8.28
C ALA A 239 11.60 -1.30 6.83
N PHE A 240 11.31 -0.07 6.43
CA PHE A 240 10.76 0.22 5.11
C PHE A 240 11.61 1.23 4.37
N SER A 241 12.04 0.87 3.16
CA SER A 241 12.51 1.78 2.15
C SER A 241 11.55 1.72 0.96
N ILE A 242 11.61 2.68 0.03
CA ILE A 242 10.75 2.59 -1.15
C ILE A 242 11.03 1.33 -1.97
N SER A 243 12.26 0.82 -1.99
CA SER A 243 12.65 -0.34 -2.83
C SER A 243 12.50 -1.69 -2.12
N HIS A 244 12.67 -1.72 -0.80
CA HIS A 244 12.72 -2.94 0.00
C HIS A 244 12.02 -2.74 1.35
N CYS A 245 11.53 -3.82 1.95
CA CYS A 245 11.13 -3.84 3.35
C CYS A 245 11.69 -5.08 4.06
N ALA A 246 11.78 -5.01 5.38
CA ALA A 246 12.09 -6.16 6.23
C ALA A 246 11.19 -6.17 7.45
N ILE A 247 10.80 -7.35 7.91
CA ILE A 247 9.95 -7.53 9.08
C ILE A 247 10.78 -8.18 10.18
N VAL A 248 10.77 -7.56 11.37
CA VAL A 248 11.32 -8.14 12.60
C VAL A 248 10.16 -8.51 13.52
N LYS A 249 10.23 -9.70 14.12
CA LYS A 249 9.37 -10.11 15.23
C LYS A 249 10.20 -10.10 16.50
N VAL A 250 9.71 -9.39 17.52
CA VAL A 250 10.31 -9.36 18.86
C VAL A 250 9.31 -9.98 19.83
N VAL A 251 9.74 -11.04 20.52
CA VAL A 251 8.94 -11.69 21.58
C VAL A 251 9.48 -11.21 22.91
N LYS A 252 8.66 -10.45 23.64
CA LYS A 252 8.96 -9.94 24.99
C LYS A 252 8.43 -10.91 26.04
N TYR A 253 9.32 -11.41 26.88
CA TYR A 253 9.01 -12.13 28.11
C TYR A 253 9.22 -11.20 29.32
N THR A 254 8.81 -11.63 30.52
CA THR A 254 8.91 -10.83 31.75
C THR A 254 10.33 -10.35 32.06
N HIS A 255 11.36 -11.10 31.66
CA HIS A 255 12.77 -10.81 31.98
C HIS A 255 13.73 -10.98 30.80
N ALA A 256 13.21 -11.20 29.59
CA ALA A 256 14.03 -11.49 28.41
C ALA A 256 13.30 -11.06 27.15
N ALA A 257 14.03 -10.86 26.07
CA ALA A 257 13.48 -10.69 24.74
C ALA A 257 14.27 -11.53 23.75
N THR A 258 13.58 -12.05 22.75
CA THR A 258 14.17 -12.76 21.63
C THR A 258 13.61 -12.19 20.35
N PHE A 259 14.35 -12.26 19.25
CA PHE A 259 13.87 -11.74 17.98
C PHE A 259 14.22 -12.64 16.79
N GLY A 260 13.51 -12.47 15.69
CA GLY A 260 13.86 -13.02 14.38
C GLY A 260 13.43 -12.03 13.30
N HIS A 261 14.01 -12.12 12.11
CA HIS A 261 13.66 -11.22 11.01
C HIS A 261 13.78 -11.87 9.64
N THR A 262 13.07 -11.31 8.66
CA THR A 262 13.26 -11.63 7.24
C THR A 262 14.52 -10.95 6.70
N GLY A 263 15.02 -11.38 5.54
CA GLY A 263 15.92 -10.55 4.73
C GLY A 263 15.23 -9.30 4.18
N ALA A 264 15.95 -8.56 3.35
CA ALA A 264 15.41 -7.44 2.60
C ALA A 264 14.52 -7.94 1.45
N LEU A 265 13.22 -7.83 1.63
CA LEU A 265 12.22 -8.23 0.64
C LEU A 265 12.00 -7.06 -0.32
N GLN A 266 12.15 -7.31 -1.63
CA GLN A 266 11.81 -6.31 -2.65
C GLN A 266 10.36 -5.83 -2.45
N PHE A 267 10.16 -4.53 -2.29
CA PHE A 267 8.85 -3.91 -2.14
C PHE A 267 8.38 -3.31 -3.46
N LEU A 268 9.10 -2.32 -4.00
CA LEU A 268 8.74 -1.75 -5.29
C LEU A 268 9.10 -2.73 -6.41
N PRO A 269 8.17 -3.02 -7.34
CA PRO A 269 8.48 -3.75 -8.55
C PRO A 269 9.64 -3.10 -9.31
N SER A 270 10.40 -3.91 -10.06
CA SER A 270 11.26 -3.33 -11.08
C SER A 270 10.39 -2.61 -12.11
N PHE A 271 10.86 -1.46 -12.60
CA PHE A 271 10.19 -0.74 -13.68
C PHE A 271 10.06 -1.58 -14.97
N PHE A 272 10.89 -2.62 -15.11
CA PHE A 272 10.85 -3.61 -16.20
C PHE A 272 10.28 -4.97 -15.77
N ALA A 273 9.59 -5.05 -14.63
CA ALA A 273 8.98 -6.30 -14.21
C ALA A 273 7.76 -6.62 -15.08
N ASP A 274 7.56 -7.90 -15.38
CA ASP A 274 6.33 -8.42 -16.01
C ASP A 274 5.21 -8.66 -14.99
N SER A 275 5.41 -8.27 -13.74
CA SER A 275 4.41 -8.40 -12.68
C SER A 275 4.63 -7.31 -11.63
N PRO A 276 3.54 -6.71 -11.10
CA PRO A 276 3.62 -5.84 -9.94
C PRO A 276 3.80 -6.61 -8.62
N SER A 277 3.80 -7.95 -8.65
CA SER A 277 3.91 -8.75 -7.45
C SER A 277 5.35 -8.79 -6.94
N THR A 278 5.52 -8.48 -5.66
CA THR A 278 6.81 -8.55 -4.97
C THR A 278 6.67 -9.23 -3.61
N PRO A 279 7.74 -9.88 -3.12
CA PRO A 279 7.72 -10.50 -1.80
C PRO A 279 7.44 -9.48 -0.67
N GLY A 280 7.89 -8.23 -0.81
CA GLY A 280 7.68 -7.17 0.16
C GLY A 280 6.24 -6.68 0.22
N ILE A 281 5.56 -6.53 -0.94
CA ILE A 281 4.13 -6.19 -0.96
C ILE A 281 3.32 -7.30 -0.29
N THR A 282 3.60 -8.56 -0.65
CA THR A 282 2.96 -9.72 -0.03
C THR A 282 3.21 -9.73 1.48
N ALA A 283 4.44 -9.49 1.91
CA ALA A 283 4.81 -9.50 3.33
C ALA A 283 4.05 -8.45 4.14
N LEU A 284 3.97 -7.21 3.66
CA LEU A 284 3.20 -6.16 4.32
C LEU A 284 1.70 -6.45 4.30
N ALA A 285 1.17 -6.96 3.18
CA ALA A 285 -0.24 -7.35 3.08
C ALA A 285 -0.63 -8.38 4.14
N ARG A 286 0.22 -9.39 4.35
CA ARG A 286 0.01 -10.46 5.34
C ARG A 286 0.19 -9.97 6.77
N LEU A 287 1.21 -9.14 7.03
CA LEU A 287 1.39 -8.52 8.34
C LEU A 287 0.19 -7.61 8.69
N GLY A 288 -0.28 -6.82 7.74
CA GLY A 288 -1.46 -5.96 7.86
C GLY A 288 -2.78 -6.74 8.05
N TYR A 289 -2.86 -7.97 7.54
CA TYR A 289 -4.03 -8.85 7.70
C TYR A 289 -4.17 -9.46 9.11
N ARG A 290 -3.11 -9.44 9.92
CA ARG A 290 -3.17 -9.95 11.31
C ARG A 290 -4.29 -9.28 12.08
N VAL A 291 -4.94 -10.05 12.96
CA VAL A 291 -6.01 -9.56 13.85
C VAL A 291 -5.53 -8.30 14.56
N ASP A 292 -6.34 -7.25 14.45
CA ASP A 292 -6.08 -5.96 15.07
C ASP A 292 -7.32 -5.53 15.86
N PRO A 293 -7.24 -5.49 17.20
CA PRO A 293 -8.35 -5.07 18.04
C PRO A 293 -8.88 -3.66 17.74
N ALA A 294 -8.05 -2.79 17.19
CA ALA A 294 -8.39 -1.42 16.85
C ALA A 294 -8.88 -1.26 15.39
N LEU A 295 -8.85 -2.31 14.55
CA LEU A 295 -9.25 -2.24 13.14
C LEU A 295 -10.65 -1.65 12.97
N PHE A 296 -11.62 -2.14 13.75
CA PHE A 296 -13.01 -1.68 13.66
C PHE A 296 -13.12 -0.18 13.95
N MET A 297 -12.45 0.30 15.00
CA MET A 297 -12.46 1.71 15.37
C MET A 297 -11.74 2.58 14.33
N ARG A 298 -10.64 2.10 13.75
CA ARG A 298 -9.97 2.80 12.64
C ARG A 298 -10.86 2.86 11.41
N ALA A 299 -11.50 1.76 11.04
CA ALA A 299 -12.43 1.68 9.92
C ALA A 299 -13.62 2.63 10.08
N MET A 300 -14.21 2.72 11.28
CA MET A 300 -15.27 3.69 11.58
C MET A 300 -14.81 5.15 11.43
N ARG A 301 -13.59 5.47 11.88
CA ARG A 301 -13.02 6.83 11.75
C ARG A 301 -12.80 7.19 10.28
N VAL A 302 -12.25 6.24 9.53
CA VAL A 302 -12.00 6.32 8.09
C VAL A 302 -13.31 6.54 7.32
N TYR A 303 -14.36 5.76 7.63
CA TYR A 303 -15.70 5.93 7.03
C TYR A 303 -16.45 7.18 7.53
N ARG A 304 -15.92 7.90 8.53
CA ARG A 304 -16.58 9.03 9.21
C ARG A 304 -17.98 8.68 9.70
N TYR A 305 -18.17 7.46 10.20
CA TYR A 305 -19.44 7.06 10.80
C TYR A 305 -19.73 7.95 12.01
N GLN A 306 -20.60 8.94 11.84
CA GLN A 306 -21.18 9.66 12.95
C GLN A 306 -22.45 8.90 13.32
N PRO A 307 -22.48 8.18 14.46
CA PRO A 307 -23.73 7.61 14.94
C PRO A 307 -24.71 8.77 15.04
N LYS A 308 -25.80 8.73 14.26
CA LYS A 308 -26.88 9.70 14.41
C LYS A 308 -27.24 9.65 15.90
N LYS A 309 -27.09 10.77 16.61
CA LYS A 309 -27.51 10.91 18.01
C LYS A 309 -29.01 10.62 18.02
N ARG A 310 -29.38 9.36 18.17
CA ARG A 310 -30.76 8.97 18.42
C ARG A 310 -31.10 9.63 19.75
N HIS A 311 -32.22 10.37 19.78
CA HIS A 311 -32.75 10.97 20.99
C HIS A 311 -32.80 9.90 22.10
N THR A 312 -31.95 10.07 23.11
CA THR A 312 -31.70 9.12 24.19
C THR A 312 -32.70 9.30 25.32
N ASP A 313 -33.98 9.02 25.07
CA ASP A 313 -34.98 9.00 26.16
C ASP A 313 -35.48 7.60 26.50
N ASP A 314 -35.20 6.58 25.68
CA ASP A 314 -35.55 5.20 26.02
C ASP A 314 -34.30 4.35 26.32
N PRO A 315 -34.18 3.80 27.55
CA PRO A 315 -33.11 2.86 27.86
C PRO A 315 -33.20 1.65 26.90
N PRO A 316 -32.06 1.09 26.46
CA PRO A 316 -32.05 -0.05 25.56
C PRO A 316 -32.90 -1.16 26.17
N ARG A 317 -34.02 -1.48 25.51
CA ARG A 317 -34.87 -2.61 25.90
C ARG A 317 -33.93 -3.81 26.00
N LYS A 318 -33.84 -4.39 27.20
CA LYS A 318 -33.05 -5.57 27.51
C LYS A 318 -33.39 -6.62 26.47
N ILE A 319 -32.55 -6.76 25.44
CA ILE A 319 -32.79 -7.69 24.34
C ILE A 319 -32.90 -9.05 25.00
N CYS A 320 -34.08 -9.64 24.87
CA CYS A 320 -34.38 -10.92 25.48
C CYS A 320 -33.33 -11.94 25.06
N SER A 321 -33.06 -12.88 25.97
CA SER A 321 -32.25 -14.10 25.84
C SER A 321 -32.75 -15.01 24.69
N SER A 322 -32.84 -14.46 23.48
CA SER A 322 -33.05 -15.18 22.24
C SER A 322 -31.83 -16.06 22.02
N ALA A 323 -32.06 -17.32 21.70
CA ALA A 323 -31.04 -18.32 21.41
C ALA A 323 -29.90 -17.70 20.60
N VAL A 324 -28.68 -17.82 21.12
CA VAL A 324 -27.47 -17.31 20.48
C VAL A 324 -27.32 -18.05 19.15
N LEU A 325 -27.45 -17.35 18.02
CA LEU A 325 -27.15 -17.95 16.72
C LEU A 325 -25.70 -18.48 16.74
N PRO A 326 -25.43 -19.63 16.10
CA PRO A 326 -24.06 -20.09 15.90
C PRO A 326 -23.16 -19.00 15.28
N PRO A 327 -21.87 -18.92 15.67
CA PRO A 327 -20.94 -17.91 15.15
C PRO A 327 -20.86 -17.85 13.62
N GLU A 328 -21.05 -18.98 12.96
CA GLU A 328 -21.04 -19.11 11.50
C GLU A 328 -22.20 -18.32 10.89
N LEU A 329 -23.40 -18.38 11.48
CA LEU A 329 -24.55 -17.62 10.98
C LEU A 329 -24.36 -16.11 11.19
N TRP A 330 -23.74 -15.70 12.30
CA TRP A 330 -23.40 -14.29 12.47
C TRP A 330 -22.42 -13.79 11.41
N ARG A 331 -21.44 -14.63 11.05
CA ARG A 331 -20.49 -14.32 9.99
C ARG A 331 -21.18 -14.18 8.64
N GLU A 332 -22.08 -15.10 8.29
CA GLU A 332 -22.89 -15.00 7.07
C GLU A 332 -23.74 -13.73 7.05
N ILE A 333 -24.41 -13.40 8.16
CA ILE A 333 -25.15 -12.14 8.30
C ILE A 333 -24.22 -10.95 8.05
N GLY A 334 -23.04 -10.92 8.68
CA GLY A 334 -22.06 -9.86 8.50
C GLY A 334 -21.62 -9.66 7.05
N PHE A 335 -21.46 -10.75 6.29
CA PHE A 335 -21.14 -10.65 4.86
C PHE A 335 -22.30 -10.12 4.00
N LEU A 336 -23.54 -10.24 4.44
CA LEU A 336 -24.69 -9.69 3.71
C LEU A 336 -24.94 -8.20 4.00
N LEU A 337 -24.31 -7.62 5.03
CA LEU A 337 -24.51 -6.23 5.40
C LEU A 337 -23.72 -5.28 4.50
N GLN A 338 -24.33 -4.14 4.19
CA GLN A 338 -23.63 -2.97 3.66
C GLN A 338 -22.67 -2.41 4.69
N LEU A 339 -21.65 -1.66 4.25
CA LEU A 339 -20.62 -1.13 5.15
C LEU A 339 -21.19 -0.28 6.30
N HIS A 340 -22.17 0.58 6.02
CA HIS A 340 -22.85 1.37 7.06
C HIS A 340 -23.53 0.48 8.12
N ASP A 341 -24.24 -0.55 7.66
CA ASP A 341 -24.99 -1.46 8.54
C ASP A 341 -24.05 -2.42 9.28
N LEU A 342 -22.90 -2.76 8.68
CA LEU A 342 -21.84 -3.52 9.31
C LEU A 342 -21.23 -2.77 10.50
N PHE A 343 -21.05 -1.45 10.40
CA PHE A 343 -20.64 -0.63 11.54
C PHE A 343 -21.72 -0.58 12.62
N ALA A 344 -22.98 -0.34 12.24
CA ALA A 344 -24.08 -0.36 13.19
C ALA A 344 -24.18 -1.72 13.91
N PHE A 345 -24.01 -2.82 13.18
CA PHE A 345 -23.98 -4.18 13.68
C PHE A 345 -22.83 -4.39 14.67
N GLY A 346 -21.61 -3.98 14.32
CA GLY A 346 -20.45 -4.10 15.21
C GLY A 346 -20.57 -3.36 16.54
N LEU A 347 -21.42 -2.33 16.61
CA LEU A 347 -21.72 -1.59 17.85
C LEU A 347 -22.74 -2.30 18.77
N VAL A 348 -23.44 -3.34 18.29
CA VAL A 348 -24.50 -4.02 19.07
C VAL A 348 -23.94 -4.84 20.22
N SER A 349 -22.85 -5.57 20.01
CA SER A 349 -22.27 -6.47 21.01
C SER A 349 -20.80 -6.79 20.72
N LYS A 350 -20.08 -7.38 21.68
CA LYS A 350 -18.71 -7.86 21.49
C LYS A 350 -18.59 -8.93 20.39
N LEU A 351 -19.60 -9.80 20.27
CA LEU A 351 -19.64 -10.83 19.23
C LEU A 351 -19.80 -10.20 17.84
N CYS A 352 -20.78 -9.30 17.69
CA CYS A 352 -21.01 -8.57 16.45
C CYS A 352 -19.79 -7.72 16.06
N HIS A 353 -19.12 -7.11 17.04
CA HIS A 353 -17.86 -6.39 16.83
C HIS A 353 -16.82 -7.31 16.20
N GLY A 354 -16.56 -8.48 16.79
CA GLY A 354 -15.57 -9.43 16.26
C GLY A 354 -15.91 -9.89 14.84
N VAL A 355 -17.19 -10.14 14.55
CA VAL A 355 -17.64 -10.48 13.20
C VAL A 355 -17.47 -9.32 12.23
N ALA A 356 -17.84 -8.10 12.62
CA ALA A 356 -17.66 -6.92 11.79
C ALA A 356 -16.17 -6.66 11.50
N SER A 357 -15.29 -6.79 12.49
CA SER A 357 -13.84 -6.70 12.30
C SER A 357 -13.34 -7.71 11.26
N MET A 358 -13.82 -8.96 11.30
CA MET A 358 -13.46 -9.98 10.33
C MET A 358 -13.88 -9.60 8.91
N VAL A 359 -15.11 -9.09 8.73
CA VAL A 359 -15.60 -8.66 7.41
C VAL A 359 -14.84 -7.42 6.91
N LEU A 360 -14.49 -6.50 7.81
CA LEU A 360 -13.70 -5.29 7.51
C LEU A 360 -12.23 -5.58 7.16
N CYS A 361 -11.75 -6.82 7.35
CA CYS A 361 -10.44 -7.22 6.81
C CYS A 361 -10.43 -7.26 5.28
N TYR A 362 -11.60 -7.47 4.65
CA TYR A 362 -11.74 -7.39 3.20
C TYR A 362 -11.74 -5.94 2.72
N PRO A 363 -11.11 -5.63 1.59
CA PRO A 363 -11.20 -4.30 1.01
C PRO A 363 -12.63 -3.98 0.57
N HIS A 364 -13.04 -2.73 0.76
CA HIS A 364 -14.33 -2.19 0.34
C HIS A 364 -14.08 -1.01 -0.58
N ILE A 365 -14.71 -0.99 -1.76
CA ILE A 365 -14.50 0.02 -2.79
C ILE A 365 -15.85 0.39 -3.39
N CYS A 366 -16.23 1.66 -3.33
CA CYS A 366 -17.53 2.17 -3.79
C CYS A 366 -18.75 1.37 -3.28
N GLY A 367 -18.69 0.87 -2.05
CA GLY A 367 -19.71 0.04 -1.41
C GLY A 367 -19.65 -1.43 -1.79
N TYR A 368 -18.70 -1.83 -2.63
CA TYR A 368 -18.46 -3.23 -3.01
C TYR A 368 -17.36 -3.82 -2.16
N ARG A 369 -17.63 -4.96 -1.52
CA ARG A 369 -16.58 -5.73 -0.84
C ARG A 369 -15.88 -6.63 -1.85
N LEU A 370 -14.55 -6.59 -1.91
CA LEU A 370 -13.78 -7.52 -2.74
C LEU A 370 -13.80 -8.91 -2.07
N ILE A 371 -14.13 -9.96 -2.82
CA ILE A 371 -14.32 -11.31 -2.28
C ILE A 371 -13.43 -12.37 -2.93
N ASP A 372 -12.89 -12.12 -4.12
CA ASP A 372 -11.92 -13.01 -4.79
C ASP A 372 -11.15 -12.27 -5.90
N VAL A 373 -10.08 -12.89 -6.39
CA VAL A 373 -9.32 -12.49 -7.57
C VAL A 373 -9.46 -13.57 -8.64
N PRO A 374 -10.14 -13.30 -9.78
CA PRO A 374 -10.25 -14.28 -10.86
C PRO A 374 -8.87 -14.75 -11.34
N LYS A 375 -8.71 -16.07 -11.47
CA LYS A 375 -7.47 -16.68 -12.00
C LYS A 375 -7.19 -16.30 -13.44
N GLU A 376 -8.25 -16.09 -14.22
CA GLU A 376 -8.16 -15.67 -15.61
C GLU A 376 -8.41 -14.18 -15.71
N GLN A 377 -7.43 -13.44 -16.21
CA GLN A 377 -7.63 -12.05 -16.57
C GLN A 377 -8.50 -11.95 -17.82
N PRO A 378 -9.52 -11.06 -17.84
CA PRO A 378 -10.28 -10.78 -19.04
C PRO A 378 -9.38 -10.43 -20.23
N ARG A 379 -9.63 -11.02 -21.40
CA ARG A 379 -8.78 -10.85 -22.60
C ARG A 379 -8.51 -9.40 -22.98
N TYR A 380 -9.45 -8.49 -22.73
CA TYR A 380 -9.27 -7.06 -23.02
C TYR A 380 -8.28 -6.35 -22.10
N LEU A 381 -7.91 -6.95 -20.95
CA LEU A 381 -6.83 -6.45 -20.08
C LEU A 381 -5.44 -6.86 -20.57
N GLN A 382 -5.36 -7.88 -21.43
CA GLN A 382 -4.09 -8.45 -21.90
C GLN A 382 -3.44 -7.61 -23.01
N SER A 383 -4.16 -6.66 -23.62
CA SER A 383 -3.60 -5.71 -24.59
C SER A 383 -2.91 -4.53 -23.89
N ASP A 384 -1.66 -4.24 -24.29
CA ASP A 384 -0.87 -3.03 -23.97
C ASP A 384 -0.30 -2.90 -22.54
N CYS A 385 0.10 -4.02 -21.90
CA CYS A 385 0.66 -4.05 -20.53
C CYS A 385 -0.27 -3.46 -19.46
N ARG A 386 -1.58 -3.35 -19.76
CA ARG A 386 -2.58 -2.82 -18.82
C ARG A 386 -2.72 -3.67 -17.57
N PHE A 387 -2.39 -4.96 -17.66
CA PHE A 387 -2.40 -5.89 -16.56
C PHE A 387 -1.42 -5.52 -15.42
N LEU A 388 -0.34 -4.77 -15.70
CA LEU A 388 0.63 -4.36 -14.67
C LEU A 388 0.07 -3.34 -13.69
N HIS A 389 -1.02 -2.71 -14.07
CA HIS A 389 -1.67 -1.69 -13.28
C HIS A 389 -3.16 -1.95 -13.14
N ALA A 390 -3.68 -3.07 -13.61
CA ALA A 390 -5.10 -3.38 -13.49
C ALA A 390 -5.37 -4.84 -13.14
N VAL A 391 -6.21 -5.04 -12.13
CA VAL A 391 -6.59 -6.36 -11.64
C VAL A 391 -8.11 -6.44 -11.54
N PRO A 392 -8.74 -7.49 -12.10
CA PRO A 392 -10.14 -7.78 -11.86
C PRO A 392 -10.32 -8.37 -10.46
N PHE A 393 -11.41 -8.03 -9.81
CA PHE A 393 -11.83 -8.57 -8.53
C PHE A 393 -13.27 -9.03 -8.64
N LEU A 394 -13.58 -10.20 -8.09
CA LEU A 394 -14.96 -10.53 -7.77
C LEU A 394 -15.36 -9.72 -6.55
N THR A 395 -16.54 -9.11 -6.61
CA THR A 395 -17.05 -8.29 -5.52
C THR A 395 -18.46 -8.71 -5.16
N SER A 396 -18.89 -8.32 -3.96
CA SER A 396 -20.27 -8.50 -3.51
C SER A 396 -20.80 -7.20 -2.93
N ARG A 397 -22.02 -6.83 -3.33
CA ARG A 397 -22.81 -5.75 -2.75
C ARG A 397 -24.24 -6.23 -2.62
N ASP A 398 -24.80 -6.15 -1.41
CA ASP A 398 -26.17 -6.61 -1.13
C ASP A 398 -26.43 -8.07 -1.54
N GLY A 399 -25.39 -8.92 -1.51
CA GLY A 399 -25.46 -10.31 -1.96
C GLY A 399 -25.37 -10.51 -3.47
N PHE A 400 -25.28 -9.45 -4.27
CA PHE A 400 -25.11 -9.53 -5.72
C PHE A 400 -23.64 -9.55 -6.10
N PRO A 401 -23.17 -10.56 -6.88
CA PRO A 401 -21.80 -10.60 -7.37
C PRO A 401 -21.61 -9.58 -8.51
N ALA A 402 -20.43 -8.97 -8.56
CA ALA A 402 -20.01 -8.12 -9.68
C ALA A 402 -18.51 -8.30 -9.97
N ILE A 403 -18.05 -7.79 -11.11
CA ILE A 403 -16.61 -7.73 -11.44
C ILE A 403 -16.16 -6.28 -11.36
N MET A 404 -15.21 -6.03 -10.49
CA MET A 404 -14.62 -4.71 -10.36
C MET A 404 -13.20 -4.73 -10.90
N ILE A 405 -12.87 -3.76 -11.74
CA ILE A 405 -11.53 -3.61 -12.31
C ILE A 405 -10.88 -2.43 -11.62
N ALA A 406 -9.89 -2.72 -10.79
CA ALA A 406 -9.02 -1.68 -10.28
C ALA A 406 -8.00 -1.29 -11.36
N GLY A 407 -7.67 0.00 -11.46
CA GLY A 407 -6.63 0.54 -12.33
C GLY A 407 -7.05 0.93 -13.76
N LEU A 408 -8.30 0.66 -14.15
CA LEU A 408 -8.86 1.11 -15.42
C LEU A 408 -10.13 1.88 -15.14
N GLY A 409 -10.19 3.14 -15.56
CA GLY A 409 -11.39 3.96 -15.46
C GLY A 409 -11.25 5.26 -16.23
N ASP A 410 -12.35 5.69 -16.84
CA ASP A 410 -12.51 7.08 -17.27
C ASP A 410 -12.51 8.00 -16.04
N TRP A 411 -12.13 9.26 -16.24
CA TRP A 411 -12.02 10.29 -15.20
C TRP A 411 -13.25 10.45 -14.30
N LEU A 412 -14.41 9.95 -14.74
CA LEU A 412 -15.68 10.02 -14.03
C LEU A 412 -15.78 9.04 -12.85
N ASN A 413 -14.97 7.97 -12.79
CA ASN A 413 -14.96 6.98 -11.70
C ASN A 413 -13.58 6.87 -11.04
N ILE A 414 -12.94 8.00 -10.85
CA ILE A 414 -11.67 8.10 -10.14
C ILE A 414 -11.93 7.99 -8.64
N ILE A 415 -11.21 7.08 -7.97
CA ILE A 415 -11.04 7.16 -6.52
C ILE A 415 -9.67 7.76 -6.28
N GLU A 416 -9.68 8.96 -5.74
CA GLU A 416 -8.47 9.56 -5.22
C GLU A 416 -8.16 8.88 -3.88
N ILE A 417 -7.02 8.18 -3.82
CA ILE A 417 -6.43 7.79 -2.54
C ILE A 417 -5.64 9.01 -2.09
N PRO A 418 -6.16 9.82 -1.16
CA PRO A 418 -5.45 11.02 -0.73
C PRO A 418 -4.10 10.59 -0.15
N SER A 419 -3.06 11.25 -0.64
CA SER A 419 -1.73 11.13 -0.11
C SER A 419 -1.46 12.38 0.75
N ASP A 420 -0.58 12.28 1.73
CA ASP A 420 -0.24 13.43 2.60
C ASP A 420 0.65 14.47 1.88
N PHE A 421 0.87 14.35 0.56
CA PHE A 421 1.80 15.17 -0.23
C PHE A 421 1.13 16.35 -0.92
N ASP A 422 1.62 17.57 -0.69
CA ASP A 422 1.57 18.74 -1.60
C ASP A 422 0.22 19.02 -2.34
N ASP A 423 -0.92 18.86 -1.65
CA ASP A 423 -2.29 18.89 -2.24
C ASP A 423 -2.50 17.91 -3.41
N SER A 424 -1.58 16.96 -3.57
CA SER A 424 -1.54 15.93 -4.60
C SER A 424 -2.16 14.62 -4.06
N SER A 425 -3.23 14.13 -4.68
CA SER A 425 -3.87 12.87 -4.34
C SER A 425 -3.37 11.74 -5.25
N LEU A 426 -3.05 10.58 -4.66
CA LEU A 426 -2.66 9.43 -5.45
C LEU A 426 -3.92 8.84 -6.08
N THR A 427 -4.10 9.11 -7.36
CA THR A 427 -5.32 8.74 -8.07
C THR A 427 -5.28 7.26 -8.46
N VAL A 428 -6.21 6.45 -7.96
CA VAL A 428 -6.42 5.08 -8.43
C VAL A 428 -7.79 5.00 -9.09
N CYS A 429 -7.81 4.76 -10.40
CA CYS A 429 -9.06 4.63 -11.13
C CYS A 429 -9.70 3.28 -10.82
N PHE A 430 -11.01 3.24 -10.59
CA PHE A 430 -11.74 1.98 -10.49
C PHE A 430 -12.91 2.01 -11.46
N SER A 431 -13.13 0.92 -12.18
CA SER A 431 -14.35 0.73 -12.95
C SER A 431 -15.08 -0.50 -12.46
N VAL A 432 -16.36 -0.33 -12.15
CA VAL A 432 -17.24 -1.45 -11.86
C VAL A 432 -17.91 -1.86 -13.16
N ARG A 433 -17.79 -3.14 -13.53
CA ARG A 433 -18.58 -3.72 -14.62
C ARG A 433 -19.53 -4.76 -14.02
N LEU A 434 -20.82 -4.54 -14.24
CA LEU A 434 -21.80 -5.60 -13.97
C LEU A 434 -21.59 -6.67 -15.04
N ASP A 435 -21.40 -7.91 -14.61
CA ASP A 435 -21.31 -9.04 -15.54
C ASP A 435 -22.71 -9.59 -15.75
N ASP A 436 -23.29 -9.28 -16.92
CA ASP A 436 -24.61 -9.76 -17.31
C ASP A 436 -24.68 -11.31 -17.37
N ASN A 437 -23.54 -12.01 -17.44
CA ASN A 437 -23.50 -13.47 -17.49
C ASN A 437 -23.50 -14.14 -16.10
N LEU A 438 -23.15 -13.42 -15.03
CA LEU A 438 -23.19 -13.94 -13.66
C LEU A 438 -24.60 -13.86 -13.05
N ILE A 439 -25.43 -12.96 -13.57
CA ILE A 439 -26.83 -12.85 -13.21
C ILE A 439 -27.60 -13.77 -14.17
N GLY A 440 -27.83 -15.02 -13.77
CA GLY A 440 -28.82 -15.86 -14.47
C GLY A 440 -30.13 -15.09 -14.48
N THR A 441 -30.51 -14.53 -15.62
CA THR A 441 -31.57 -13.52 -15.74
C THR A 441 -32.92 -14.02 -15.25
N PRO A 442 -33.56 -13.36 -14.27
CA PRO A 442 -34.97 -13.01 -14.38
C PRO A 442 -35.06 -11.57 -14.87
N ASP A 443 -35.89 -11.32 -15.88
CA ASP A 443 -36.15 -9.99 -16.44
C ASP A 443 -36.54 -8.98 -15.34
N ILE A 444 -35.58 -8.19 -14.85
CA ILE A 444 -35.85 -7.03 -13.98
C ILE A 444 -35.09 -5.84 -14.56
N ASN A 445 -35.84 -5.01 -15.26
CA ASN A 445 -35.40 -3.77 -15.87
C ASN A 445 -35.22 -2.70 -14.76
N ILE A 446 -34.03 -2.57 -14.19
CA ILE A 446 -33.71 -1.50 -13.23
C ILE A 446 -33.13 -0.31 -14.00
N GLY A 447 -33.99 0.66 -14.30
CA GLY A 447 -33.57 1.95 -14.82
C GLY A 447 -32.83 2.74 -13.74
N TRP A 448 -31.54 2.97 -13.91
CA TRP A 448 -30.81 3.98 -13.17
C TRP A 448 -31.11 5.35 -13.80
N GLY A 449 -31.88 6.17 -13.08
CA GLY A 449 -32.11 7.56 -13.42
C GLY A 449 -30.83 8.36 -13.23
N ILE A 450 -30.13 8.63 -14.34
CA ILE A 450 -29.21 9.75 -14.44
C ILE A 450 -30.09 11.00 -14.46
N SER A 451 -29.96 11.85 -13.44
CA SER A 451 -30.60 13.16 -13.43
C SER A 451 -29.61 14.14 -14.07
N ASP A 452 -30.06 14.82 -15.12
CA ASP A 452 -29.33 15.90 -15.81
C ASP A 452 -29.00 17.09 -14.90
#